data_AF-A0A504YJE6-F1
#
_entry.id   AF-A0A504YJE6-F1
#
_cell.length_a   1.000
_cell.length_b   1.000
_cell.length_c   1.000
_cell.angle_alpha   90.00
_cell.angle_beta   90.00
_cell.angle_gamma   90.00
#
_symmetry.space_group_name_H-M   'P 1'
#
loop_
_entity.id
_entity.type
_entity.pdbx_description
1 polymer ?
#
loop_
_entity_poly.entity_id
_entity_poly.type
_entity_poly.pdbx_seq_one_letter_code
_entity_poly.pdbx_strand_id
1 'polypeptide(L)'
;MAPGVYCLVTGHWCLRSRNGKLWRMAPSSGVQNTASDGDKDSLFEILTLTDDNNTGQGQVVLRSNTVDGGQSLSARKLGAISASGRAVSEVEQPASTDVFRLLLVNRPSVVFLSVLTGGFISRGKQTLLDCSNTNYEPFIMRQTKQNTYQFFARGPQSTYSIWTACSDGFVHLKSTKRTPEDDLEPTAVEPGSEFLLHFLGNGRILVRVASEAFPGLCLLKAEAKGEVKYDSVGEIFANYIWEI
;
A
#
# COMPACT_ATOMS: atom_id res chain seq x y z
N MET A 1 -10.76 13.83 21.66
CA MET A 1 -9.84 14.18 20.55
C MET A 1 -10.41 13.56 19.30
N ALA A 2 -10.53 14.31 18.20
CA ALA A 2 -10.88 13.69 16.93
C ALA A 2 -9.75 12.73 16.53
N PRO A 3 -10.05 11.51 16.05
CA PRO A 3 -9.01 10.57 15.61
C PRO A 3 -8.11 11.28 14.60
N GLY A 4 -6.81 11.26 14.84
CA GLY A 4 -5.84 11.91 13.98
C GLY A 4 -5.78 11.18 12.64
N VAL A 5 -5.87 11.91 11.53
CA VAL A 5 -5.49 11.33 10.23
C VAL A 5 -4.02 11.61 10.04
N TYR A 6 -3.22 10.55 10.03
CA TYR A 6 -1.81 10.64 9.69
C TYR A 6 -1.67 10.64 8.18
N CYS A 7 -0.89 11.60 7.67
CA CYS A 7 -0.56 11.70 6.27
C CYS A 7 0.88 11.23 6.04
N LEU A 8 1.04 10.00 5.56
CA LEU A 8 2.36 9.55 5.11
C LEU A 8 2.65 10.15 3.73
N VAL A 9 3.60 11.09 3.67
CA VAL A 9 4.09 11.68 2.42
C VAL A 9 5.04 10.70 1.75
N THR A 10 4.69 10.22 0.55
CA THR A 10 5.45 9.19 -0.16
C THR A 10 6.40 9.74 -1.23
N GLY A 11 6.70 11.05 -1.16
CA GLY A 11 7.55 11.76 -2.12
C GLY A 11 6.77 12.30 -3.33
N HIS A 12 7.52 12.64 -4.38
CA HIS A 12 6.99 13.19 -5.62
C HIS A 12 6.89 12.13 -6.70
N TRP A 13 5.76 12.15 -7.41
CA TRP A 13 5.34 11.12 -8.34
C TRP A 13 4.97 11.73 -9.69
N CYS A 14 5.33 11.01 -10.75
CA CYS A 14 4.82 11.25 -12.09
C CYS A 14 3.84 10.12 -12.46
N LEU A 15 2.63 10.48 -12.89
CA LEU A 15 1.61 9.50 -13.30
C LEU A 15 1.61 9.36 -14.82
N ARG A 16 2.15 8.25 -15.33
CA ARG A 16 2.24 7.98 -16.77
C ARG A 16 1.01 7.24 -17.29
N SER A 17 0.41 7.79 -18.33
CA SER A 17 -0.69 7.17 -19.07
C SER A 17 -0.20 6.17 -20.11
N ARG A 18 -1.08 5.28 -20.58
CA ARG A 18 -0.77 4.25 -21.60
C ARG A 18 -0.19 4.81 -22.90
N ASN A 19 -0.54 6.05 -23.26
CA ASN A 19 -0.02 6.75 -24.43
C ASN A 19 1.41 7.32 -24.22
N GLY A 20 2.05 7.02 -23.09
CA GLY A 20 3.39 7.48 -22.75
C GLY A 20 3.46 8.90 -22.17
N LYS A 21 2.35 9.64 -22.16
CA LYS A 21 2.29 11.01 -21.62
C LYS A 21 2.05 11.01 -20.11
N LEU A 22 2.58 12.03 -19.45
CA LEU A 22 2.40 12.23 -18.02
C LEU A 22 1.15 13.08 -17.75
N TRP A 23 0.52 12.82 -16.60
CA TRP A 23 -0.41 13.76 -16.01
C TRP A 23 0.33 15.06 -15.70
N ARG A 24 -0.33 16.19 -15.91
CA ARG A 24 0.16 17.50 -15.51
C ARG A 24 -0.98 18.39 -15.05
N MET A 25 -0.67 19.33 -14.17
CA MET A 25 -1.56 20.45 -13.91
C MET A 25 -1.58 21.39 -15.11
N ALA A 26 -2.79 21.74 -15.55
CA ALA A 26 -3.01 22.79 -16.54
C ALA A 26 -3.22 24.15 -15.86
N PRO A 27 -2.97 25.28 -16.54
CA PRO A 27 -3.25 26.61 -16.01
C PRO A 27 -4.71 26.82 -15.57
N SER A 28 -5.65 26.06 -16.16
CA SER A 28 -7.07 26.05 -15.77
C SER A 28 -7.38 25.26 -14.49
N SER A 29 -6.34 24.84 -13.74
CA SER A 29 -6.44 23.97 -12.56
C SER A 29 -6.93 22.54 -12.84
N GLY A 30 -7.19 22.18 -14.09
CA GLY A 30 -7.52 20.82 -14.51
C GLY A 30 -6.28 19.94 -14.68
N VAL A 31 -6.46 18.63 -14.55
CA VAL A 31 -5.39 17.65 -14.87
C VAL A 31 -5.52 17.20 -16.32
N GLN A 32 -4.40 17.21 -17.05
CA GLN A 32 -4.31 16.77 -18.44
C GLN A 32 -3.20 15.72 -18.61
N ASN A 33 -3.30 14.87 -19.64
CA ASN A 33 -2.33 13.82 -19.94
C ASN A 33 -1.46 14.17 -21.16
N THR A 34 -0.77 15.31 -21.11
CA THR A 34 -0.04 15.88 -22.25
C THR A 34 1.45 16.08 -22.00
N ALA A 35 1.91 15.97 -20.75
CA ALA A 35 3.30 16.20 -20.38
C ALA A 35 4.25 15.11 -20.87
N SER A 36 5.52 15.48 -20.96
CA SER A 36 6.65 14.58 -21.22
C SER A 36 7.59 14.58 -20.01
N ASP A 37 8.55 13.67 -20.00
CA ASP A 37 9.48 13.53 -18.89
C ASP A 37 10.26 14.83 -18.61
N GLY A 38 10.41 15.16 -17.32
CA GLY A 38 11.08 16.39 -16.86
C GLY A 38 10.17 17.62 -16.70
N ASP A 39 8.87 17.52 -17.03
CA ASP A 39 7.91 18.60 -16.80
C ASP A 39 7.63 18.78 -15.29
N LYS A 40 7.91 19.96 -14.75
CA LYS A 40 7.71 20.24 -13.32
C LYS A 40 6.24 20.18 -12.91
N ASP A 41 5.33 20.54 -13.82
CA ASP A 41 3.88 20.51 -13.58
C ASP A 41 3.32 19.08 -13.59
N SER A 42 4.16 18.07 -13.89
CA SER A 42 3.80 16.65 -13.87
C SER A 42 4.11 15.94 -12.55
N LEU A 43 4.64 16.68 -11.57
CA LEU A 43 4.93 16.18 -10.23
C LEU A 43 3.71 16.33 -9.32
N PHE A 44 3.38 15.25 -8.63
CA PHE A 44 2.33 15.17 -7.63
C PHE A 44 2.86 14.55 -6.35
N GLU A 45 2.36 14.95 -5.21
CA GLU A 45 2.57 14.22 -3.97
C GLU A 45 1.43 13.25 -3.73
N ILE A 46 1.74 12.09 -3.16
CA ILE A 46 0.74 11.11 -2.75
C ILE A 46 0.80 11.00 -1.24
N LEU A 47 -0.26 11.43 -0.59
CA LEU A 47 -0.47 11.37 0.85
C LEU A 47 -1.30 10.13 1.17
N THR A 48 -0.70 9.13 1.81
CA THR A 48 -1.47 8.00 2.32
C THR A 48 -2.19 8.42 3.58
N LEU A 49 -3.49 8.19 3.64
CA LEU A 49 -4.31 8.45 4.82
C LEU A 49 -4.38 7.20 5.70
N THR A 50 -4.14 7.38 6.99
CA THR A 50 -4.42 6.39 8.00
C THR A 50 -5.00 7.04 9.24
N ASP A 51 -5.72 6.28 10.04
CA ASP A 51 -6.30 6.71 11.30
C ASP A 51 -5.79 5.84 12.47
N ASP A 52 -5.95 6.34 13.68
CA ASP A 52 -5.58 5.65 14.93
C ASP A 52 -6.23 4.25 15.06
N ASN A 53 -7.44 4.10 14.52
CA ASN A 53 -8.21 2.87 14.64
C ASN A 53 -7.86 1.84 13.55
N ASN A 54 -6.89 2.13 12.68
CA ASN A 54 -6.51 1.27 11.57
C ASN A 54 -7.70 0.94 10.62
N THR A 55 -8.75 1.77 10.58
CA THR A 55 -9.94 1.56 9.74
C THR A 55 -9.75 2.01 8.29
N GLY A 56 -8.73 2.84 8.04
CA GLY A 56 -8.41 3.34 6.71
C GLY A 56 -8.19 2.22 5.69
N GLN A 57 -9.04 2.17 4.66
CA GLN A 57 -9.00 1.15 3.60
C GLN A 57 -8.07 1.53 2.43
N GLY A 58 -6.84 1.99 2.73
CA GLY A 58 -5.85 2.35 1.70
C GLY A 58 -6.19 3.63 0.93
N GLN A 59 -6.81 4.58 1.61
CA GLN A 59 -7.18 5.87 1.02
C GLN A 59 -5.95 6.76 0.84
N VAL A 60 -5.92 7.52 -0.25
CA VAL A 60 -4.86 8.49 -0.53
C VAL A 60 -5.44 9.83 -0.98
N VAL A 61 -4.65 10.88 -0.85
CA VAL A 61 -4.88 12.18 -1.48
C VAL A 61 -3.74 12.46 -2.42
N LEU A 62 -4.08 12.87 -3.63
CA LEU A 62 -3.11 13.38 -4.60
C LEU A 62 -3.04 14.89 -4.42
N ARG A 63 -1.83 15.45 -4.34
CA ARG A 63 -1.62 16.89 -4.19
C ARG A 63 -0.74 17.40 -5.33
N SER A 64 -1.10 18.55 -5.90
CA SER A 64 -0.26 19.20 -6.91
C SER A 64 1.06 19.68 -6.28
N ASN A 65 2.17 19.56 -7.01
CA ASN A 65 3.45 20.10 -6.53
C ASN A 65 3.53 21.60 -6.83
N THR A 66 3.15 22.46 -5.87
CA THR A 66 3.28 23.92 -5.98
C THR A 66 4.10 24.48 -4.82
N VAL A 67 4.72 25.64 -5.04
CA VAL A 67 5.62 26.30 -4.09
C VAL A 67 4.96 26.58 -2.73
N ASP A 68 3.64 26.81 -2.72
CA ASP A 68 2.86 27.14 -1.52
C ASP A 68 2.26 25.92 -0.81
N GLY A 69 2.80 24.71 -1.03
CA GLY A 69 2.38 23.50 -0.31
C GLY A 69 1.27 22.69 -0.99
N GLY A 70 0.98 22.95 -2.26
CA GLY A 70 0.13 22.11 -3.11
C GLY A 70 -1.36 22.14 -2.79
N GLN A 71 -2.21 21.87 -3.79
CA GLN A 71 -3.66 21.71 -3.61
C GLN A 71 -4.06 20.25 -3.82
N SER A 72 -4.99 19.74 -3.02
CA SER A 72 -5.53 18.40 -3.25
C SER A 72 -6.23 18.33 -4.59
N LEU A 73 -6.12 17.20 -5.27
CA LEU A 73 -6.90 16.90 -6.46
C LEU A 73 -8.27 16.38 -6.06
N SER A 74 -9.26 16.67 -6.89
CA SER A 74 -10.65 16.33 -6.64
C SER A 74 -11.30 15.75 -7.88
N ALA A 75 -12.07 14.66 -7.71
CA ALA A 75 -12.96 14.15 -8.72
C ALA A 75 -14.24 15.00 -8.75
N ARG A 76 -14.42 15.78 -9.81
CA ARG A 76 -15.60 16.62 -10.02
C ARG A 76 -16.81 15.76 -10.38
N LYS A 77 -18.02 16.34 -10.32
CA LYS A 77 -19.30 15.68 -10.59
C LYS A 77 -19.36 14.88 -11.90
N LEU A 78 -18.66 15.34 -12.94
CA LEU A 78 -18.59 14.69 -14.26
C LEU A 78 -17.35 13.80 -14.45
N GLY A 79 -16.60 13.51 -13.39
CA GLY A 79 -15.42 12.65 -13.40
C GLY A 79 -14.09 13.34 -13.75
N ALA A 80 -14.12 14.61 -14.17
CA ALA A 80 -12.90 15.37 -14.42
C ALA A 80 -12.09 15.56 -13.12
N ILE A 81 -10.77 15.42 -13.21
CA ILE A 81 -9.85 15.69 -12.10
C ILE A 81 -9.32 17.12 -12.20
N SER A 82 -9.35 17.84 -11.09
CA SER A 82 -8.84 19.22 -10.99
C SER A 82 -8.43 19.53 -9.56
N ALA A 83 -7.64 20.59 -9.36
CA ALA A 83 -7.34 21.07 -8.01
C ALA A 83 -8.63 21.48 -7.29
N SER A 84 -8.75 21.08 -6.03
CA SER A 84 -9.90 21.33 -5.17
C SER A 84 -9.94 22.77 -4.65
N GLY A 85 -8.79 23.44 -4.62
CA GLY A 85 -8.57 24.71 -3.92
C GLY A 85 -8.26 24.56 -2.43
N ARG A 86 -8.21 23.32 -1.91
CA ARG A 86 -7.94 23.01 -0.50
C ARG A 86 -6.54 22.44 -0.34
N ALA A 87 -5.89 22.78 0.76
CA ALA A 87 -4.80 21.99 1.28
C ALA A 87 -5.40 20.78 2.04
N VAL A 88 -4.71 19.66 2.02
CA VAL A 88 -5.00 18.54 2.92
C VAL A 88 -3.76 18.36 3.80
N SER A 89 -4.01 18.25 5.09
CA SER A 89 -2.98 18.10 6.12
C SER A 89 -3.50 17.25 7.27
N GLU A 90 -2.67 17.01 8.28
CA GLU A 90 -3.09 16.31 9.50
C GLU A 90 -4.21 17.02 10.27
N VAL A 91 -4.35 18.34 10.06
CA VAL A 91 -5.38 19.18 10.70
C VAL A 91 -6.59 19.36 9.78
N GLU A 92 -6.37 19.46 8.47
CA GLU A 92 -7.41 19.67 7.47
C GLU A 92 -7.76 18.37 6.75
N GLN A 93 -8.86 17.76 7.19
CA GLN A 93 -9.37 16.51 6.64
C GLN A 93 -9.75 16.66 5.15
N PRO A 94 -9.43 15.67 4.30
CA PRO A 94 -9.86 15.69 2.92
C PRO A 94 -11.38 15.52 2.83
N ALA A 95 -12.00 16.21 1.87
CA ALA A 95 -13.37 15.88 1.52
C ALA A 95 -13.43 14.56 0.76
N SER A 96 -14.59 13.91 0.76
CA SER A 96 -14.82 12.65 0.06
C SER A 96 -14.46 12.68 -1.42
N THR A 97 -14.56 13.84 -2.08
CA THR A 97 -14.20 14.04 -3.49
C THR A 97 -12.70 14.03 -3.76
N ASP A 98 -11.88 14.19 -2.72
CA ASP A 98 -10.42 14.33 -2.83
C ASP A 98 -9.71 13.02 -2.46
N VAL A 99 -10.48 12.00 -2.07
CA VAL A 99 -9.99 10.71 -1.63
C VAL A 99 -9.98 9.73 -2.79
N PHE A 100 -8.80 9.16 -3.06
CA PHE A 100 -8.56 8.16 -4.08
C PHE A 100 -8.08 6.85 -3.44
N ARG A 101 -7.94 5.81 -4.26
CA ARG A 101 -7.26 4.57 -3.90
C ARG A 101 -6.27 4.20 -4.98
N LEU A 102 -5.11 3.70 -4.59
CA LEU A 102 -4.09 3.19 -5.51
C LEU A 102 -4.10 1.68 -5.45
N LEU A 103 -4.35 1.06 -6.61
CA LEU A 103 -4.43 -0.39 -6.75
C LEU A 103 -3.31 -0.87 -7.67
N LEU A 104 -2.56 -1.87 -7.20
CA LEU A 104 -1.64 -2.64 -8.02
C LEU A 104 -2.43 -3.67 -8.83
N VAL A 105 -2.49 -3.47 -10.15
CA VAL A 105 -3.31 -4.30 -11.06
C VAL A 105 -2.48 -5.12 -12.05
N ASN A 106 -1.19 -4.85 -12.17
CA ASN A 106 -0.28 -5.46 -13.15
C ASN A 106 0.67 -6.50 -12.52
N ARG A 107 0.27 -7.09 -11.39
CA ARG A 107 1.04 -8.11 -10.67
C ARG A 107 0.10 -9.25 -10.24
N PRO A 108 0.07 -10.38 -10.97
CA PRO A 108 -0.65 -11.58 -10.51
C PRO A 108 0.08 -12.27 -9.34
N SER A 109 1.39 -12.04 -9.22
CA SER A 109 2.22 -12.46 -8.10
C SER A 109 3.28 -11.40 -7.79
N VAL A 110 3.83 -11.45 -6.59
CA VAL A 110 4.82 -10.52 -6.08
C VAL A 110 5.90 -11.26 -5.29
N VAL A 111 7.11 -10.71 -5.31
CA VAL A 111 8.24 -11.10 -4.49
C VAL A 111 8.62 -9.89 -3.66
N PHE A 112 8.98 -10.09 -2.40
CA PHE A 112 9.37 -9.00 -1.51
C PHE A 112 10.82 -9.15 -1.11
N LEU A 113 11.63 -8.12 -1.36
CA LEU A 113 13.02 -8.04 -0.91
C LEU A 113 13.11 -7.06 0.26
N SER A 114 13.70 -7.51 1.37
CA SER A 114 13.95 -6.67 2.54
C SER A 114 15.07 -5.68 2.26
N VAL A 115 14.81 -4.38 2.46
CA VAL A 115 15.87 -3.35 2.37
C VAL A 115 16.88 -3.48 3.51
N LEU A 116 16.47 -4.00 4.68
CA LEU A 116 17.37 -4.18 5.83
C LEU A 116 18.32 -5.37 5.64
N THR A 117 17.77 -6.54 5.34
CA THR A 117 18.54 -7.80 5.34
C THR A 117 19.10 -8.13 3.97
N GLY A 118 18.56 -7.54 2.90
CA GLY A 118 18.88 -7.91 1.52
C GLY A 118 18.38 -9.30 1.11
N GLY A 119 17.58 -9.95 1.96
CA GLY A 119 16.98 -11.26 1.69
C GLY A 119 15.51 -11.16 1.26
N PHE A 120 15.06 -12.15 0.51
CA PHE A 120 13.69 -12.25 0.04
C PHE A 120 12.79 -12.85 1.12
N ILE A 121 11.57 -12.35 1.25
CA ILE A 121 10.54 -13.01 2.04
C ILE A 121 10.24 -14.37 1.40
N SER A 122 10.32 -15.41 2.21
CA SER A 122 9.94 -16.77 1.87
C SER A 122 9.45 -17.52 3.11
N ARG A 123 9.02 -18.76 2.92
CA ARG A 123 8.74 -19.70 4.00
C ARG A 123 9.98 -19.92 4.87
N GLY A 124 9.83 -19.68 6.17
CA GLY A 124 10.84 -19.89 7.20
C GLY A 124 10.61 -21.18 7.98
N LYS A 125 11.09 -21.20 9.23
CA LYS A 125 10.89 -22.35 10.14
C LYS A 125 9.41 -22.49 10.50
N GLN A 126 8.93 -23.74 10.47
CA GLN A 126 7.53 -24.08 10.74
C GLN A 126 6.58 -23.35 9.78
N THR A 127 5.82 -22.38 10.28
CA THR A 127 4.88 -21.56 9.50
C THR A 127 5.30 -20.10 9.44
N LEU A 128 6.43 -19.70 10.03
CA LEU A 128 6.87 -18.31 10.04
C LEU A 128 7.33 -17.85 8.65
N LEU A 129 7.12 -16.57 8.34
CA LEU A 129 7.81 -15.91 7.25
C LEU A 129 9.22 -15.48 7.67
N ASP A 130 10.16 -15.60 6.75
CA ASP A 130 11.57 -15.26 6.95
C ASP A 130 12.11 -14.51 5.73
N CYS A 131 12.99 -13.54 5.95
CA CYS A 131 13.63 -12.70 4.95
C CYS A 131 15.16 -12.73 5.02
N SER A 132 15.74 -13.83 5.52
CA SER A 132 17.19 -14.08 5.47
C SER A 132 17.62 -14.87 4.22
N ASN A 133 16.67 -15.33 3.42
CA ASN A 133 16.93 -16.20 2.28
C ASN A 133 17.35 -15.44 1.02
N THR A 134 18.24 -16.04 0.23
CA THR A 134 18.66 -15.52 -1.09
C THR A 134 17.77 -16.01 -2.24
N ASN A 135 17.00 -17.08 -2.02
CA ASN A 135 16.00 -17.57 -2.96
C ASN A 135 14.68 -16.85 -2.73
N TYR A 136 14.06 -16.36 -3.81
CA TYR A 136 12.75 -15.74 -3.72
C TYR A 136 11.62 -16.77 -3.76
N GLU A 137 10.54 -16.48 -3.03
CA GLU A 137 9.26 -17.19 -3.16
C GLU A 137 8.22 -16.22 -3.73
N PRO A 138 7.62 -16.50 -4.90
CA PRO A 138 6.55 -15.67 -5.44
C PRO A 138 5.24 -15.96 -4.70
N PHE A 139 4.60 -14.90 -4.20
CA PHE A 139 3.28 -14.97 -3.59
C PHE A 139 2.23 -14.50 -4.58
N ILE A 140 1.19 -15.31 -4.79
CA ILE A 140 0.07 -14.95 -5.66
C ILE A 140 -0.75 -13.87 -4.96
N MET A 141 -0.97 -12.77 -5.67
CA MET A 141 -1.73 -11.64 -5.14
C MET A 141 -3.19 -11.78 -5.50
N ARG A 142 -4.05 -11.63 -4.49
CA ARG A 142 -5.49 -11.50 -4.69
C ARG A 142 -5.96 -10.18 -4.11
N GLN A 143 -6.64 -9.37 -4.91
CA GLN A 143 -7.36 -8.20 -4.42
C GLN A 143 -8.73 -8.61 -3.88
N THR A 144 -9.11 -8.07 -2.73
CA THR A 144 -10.40 -8.33 -2.07
C THR A 144 -11.43 -7.25 -2.42
N LYS A 145 -12.70 -7.46 -2.05
CA LYS A 145 -13.76 -6.44 -2.24
C LYS A 145 -13.54 -5.18 -1.42
N GLN A 146 -12.77 -5.26 -0.35
CA GLN A 146 -12.37 -4.14 0.50
C GLN A 146 -11.21 -3.34 -0.09
N ASN A 147 -10.70 -3.75 -1.27
CA ASN A 147 -9.51 -3.22 -1.92
C ASN A 147 -8.23 -3.41 -1.08
N THR A 148 -8.19 -4.48 -0.29
CA THR A 148 -6.99 -4.99 0.37
C THR A 148 -6.44 -6.16 -0.44
N TYR A 149 -5.30 -6.70 -0.01
CA TYR A 149 -4.60 -7.80 -0.66
C TYR A 149 -4.46 -9.00 0.27
N GLN A 150 -4.64 -10.19 -0.28
CA GLN A 150 -4.21 -11.45 0.33
C GLN A 150 -3.04 -12.02 -0.48
N PHE A 151 -2.04 -12.55 0.23
CA PHE A 151 -0.85 -13.16 -0.36
C PHE A 151 -0.87 -14.67 -0.16
N PHE A 152 -0.94 -15.40 -1.26
CA PHE A 152 -0.99 -16.87 -1.26
C PHE A 152 0.37 -17.46 -1.61
N ALA A 153 0.87 -18.35 -0.76
CA ALA A 153 1.98 -19.23 -1.04
C ALA A 153 1.45 -20.56 -1.58
N ARG A 154 2.00 -21.04 -2.70
CA ARG A 154 1.66 -22.35 -3.25
C ARG A 154 2.44 -23.44 -2.52
N GLY A 155 1.72 -24.37 -1.90
CA GLY A 155 2.28 -25.56 -1.28
C GLY A 155 2.33 -26.76 -2.23
N PRO A 156 2.82 -27.91 -1.74
CA PRO A 156 2.77 -29.18 -2.46
C PRO A 156 1.34 -29.56 -2.83
N GLN A 157 1.16 -30.32 -3.91
CA GLN A 157 -0.14 -30.87 -4.33
C GLN A 157 -1.24 -29.80 -4.51
N SER A 158 -0.85 -28.60 -4.95
CA SER A 158 -1.78 -27.46 -5.14
C SER A 158 -2.55 -27.04 -3.88
N THR A 159 -1.96 -27.31 -2.71
CA THR A 159 -2.42 -26.69 -1.46
C THR A 159 -1.98 -25.23 -1.41
N TYR A 160 -2.68 -24.41 -0.64
CA TYR A 160 -2.32 -23.01 -0.46
C TYR A 160 -2.17 -22.66 1.01
N SER A 161 -1.27 -21.74 1.29
CA SER A 161 -1.17 -21.03 2.57
C SER A 161 -1.30 -19.54 2.31
N ILE A 162 -1.82 -18.80 3.28
CA ILE A 162 -1.94 -17.34 3.21
C ILE A 162 -1.09 -16.70 4.28
N TRP A 163 -0.58 -15.51 3.99
CA TRP A 163 0.02 -14.65 5.00
C TRP A 163 -1.02 -14.30 6.05
N THR A 164 -0.66 -14.37 7.32
CA THR A 164 -1.54 -14.03 8.44
C THR A 164 -0.72 -13.46 9.58
N ALA A 165 -0.97 -12.19 9.91
CA ALA A 165 -0.48 -11.56 11.12
C ALA A 165 -1.16 -12.17 12.36
N CYS A 166 -0.38 -12.68 13.29
CA CYS A 166 -0.84 -13.37 14.49
C CYS A 166 -0.53 -12.57 15.75
N SER A 167 -1.34 -12.74 16.81
CA SER A 167 -1.19 -12.02 18.09
C SER A 167 0.14 -12.24 18.82
N ASP A 168 0.99 -13.16 18.36
CA ASP A 168 2.37 -13.33 18.83
C ASP A 168 3.36 -12.32 18.22
N GLY A 169 2.89 -11.45 17.33
CA GLY A 169 3.67 -10.39 16.68
C GLY A 169 4.39 -10.85 15.41
N PHE A 170 4.13 -12.06 14.93
CA PHE A 170 4.74 -12.61 13.72
C PHE A 170 3.74 -12.73 12.57
N VAL A 171 4.28 -12.85 11.36
CA VAL A 171 3.48 -13.20 10.18
C VAL A 171 3.73 -14.67 9.83
N HIS A 172 2.64 -15.43 9.74
CA HIS A 172 2.64 -16.86 9.44
C HIS A 172 2.07 -17.16 8.05
N LEU A 173 2.51 -18.25 7.46
CA LEU A 173 1.86 -18.96 6.36
C LEU A 173 0.89 -19.99 6.94
N LYS A 174 -0.38 -19.59 7.08
CA LYS A 174 -1.43 -20.50 7.54
C LYS A 174 -2.05 -21.23 6.36
N SER A 175 -2.16 -22.56 6.48
CA SER A 175 -2.86 -23.37 5.49
C SER A 175 -4.30 -22.92 5.32
N THR A 176 -4.76 -22.84 4.08
CA THR A 176 -6.13 -22.47 3.75
C THR A 176 -6.73 -23.46 2.76
N LYS A 177 -8.05 -23.57 2.80
CA LYS A 177 -8.83 -24.29 1.77
C LYS A 177 -9.13 -23.40 0.55
N ARG A 178 -8.88 -22.09 0.67
CA ARG A 178 -9.13 -21.14 -0.41
C ARG A 178 -8.05 -21.20 -1.46
N THR A 179 -8.44 -20.89 -2.69
CA THR A 179 -7.52 -20.65 -3.79
C THR A 179 -7.49 -19.16 -4.14
N PRO A 180 -6.44 -18.68 -4.82
CA PRO A 180 -6.39 -17.31 -5.33
C PRO A 180 -7.52 -16.97 -6.31
N GLU A 181 -8.10 -17.98 -6.95
CA GLU A 181 -9.14 -17.86 -7.99
C GLU A 181 -10.57 -17.90 -7.43
N ASP A 182 -10.76 -18.13 -6.12
CA ASP A 182 -12.10 -18.23 -5.54
C ASP A 182 -12.85 -16.89 -5.62
N ASP A 183 -13.83 -16.76 -6.51
CA ASP A 183 -14.63 -15.53 -6.70
C ASP A 183 -15.53 -15.17 -5.51
N LEU A 184 -15.89 -16.16 -4.69
CA LEU A 184 -16.74 -15.96 -3.52
C LEU A 184 -15.90 -15.46 -2.34
N GLU A 185 -16.26 -14.28 -1.84
CA GLU A 185 -15.71 -13.78 -0.58
C GLU A 185 -16.31 -14.53 0.61
N PRO A 186 -15.51 -14.84 1.64
CA PRO A 186 -16.00 -15.52 2.80
C PRO A 186 -16.88 -14.55 3.60
N THR A 187 -17.87 -15.10 4.31
CA THR A 187 -18.70 -14.33 5.23
C THR A 187 -17.90 -13.73 6.39
N ALA A 188 -16.76 -14.33 6.72
CA ALA A 188 -15.78 -13.79 7.65
C ALA A 188 -14.36 -14.01 7.10
N VAL A 189 -13.59 -12.93 7.03
CA VAL A 189 -12.16 -12.99 6.69
C VAL A 189 -11.37 -13.24 7.96
N GLU A 190 -10.35 -14.11 7.90
CA GLU A 190 -9.46 -14.33 9.04
C GLU A 190 -8.74 -13.03 9.40
N PRO A 191 -8.86 -12.53 10.65
CA PRO A 191 -8.16 -11.31 11.07
C PRO A 191 -6.66 -11.39 10.82
N GLY A 192 -6.08 -10.32 10.27
CA GLY A 192 -4.65 -10.26 9.94
C GLY A 192 -4.25 -10.96 8.64
N SER A 193 -5.19 -11.50 7.86
CA SER A 193 -4.90 -12.11 6.56
C SER A 193 -4.94 -11.15 5.36
N GLU A 194 -5.34 -9.89 5.60
CA GLU A 194 -5.43 -8.85 4.60
C GLU A 194 -4.41 -7.76 4.83
N PHE A 195 -3.89 -7.20 3.73
CA PHE A 195 -2.82 -6.23 3.73
C PHE A 195 -3.10 -5.07 2.78
N LEU A 196 -2.52 -3.91 3.08
CA LEU A 196 -2.51 -2.74 2.20
C LEU A 196 -1.08 -2.44 1.78
N LEU A 197 -0.93 -1.91 0.56
CA LEU A 197 0.36 -1.51 0.02
C LEU A 197 0.45 0.02 -0.05
N HIS A 198 1.47 0.58 0.58
CA HIS A 198 1.78 2.01 0.50
C HIS A 198 3.04 2.18 -0.35
N PHE A 199 2.92 2.80 -1.52
CA PHE A 199 4.05 2.94 -2.45
C PHE A 199 4.96 4.08 -2.04
N LEU A 200 6.29 3.86 -2.09
CA LEU A 200 7.33 4.84 -1.74
C LEU A 200 8.19 5.27 -2.95
N GLY A 201 8.02 4.60 -4.09
CA GLY A 201 8.70 4.91 -5.36
C GLY A 201 9.79 3.89 -5.68
N ASN A 202 10.23 3.83 -6.94
CA ASN A 202 11.30 2.94 -7.39
C ASN A 202 11.13 1.46 -6.97
N GLY A 203 9.91 0.93 -7.02
CA GLY A 203 9.61 -0.44 -6.60
C GLY A 203 9.56 -0.65 -5.09
N ARG A 204 9.67 0.40 -4.27
CA ARG A 204 9.59 0.30 -2.81
C ARG A 204 8.18 0.52 -2.29
N ILE A 205 7.86 -0.22 -1.25
CA ILE A 205 6.56 -0.20 -0.58
C ILE A 205 6.71 -0.38 0.93
N LEU A 206 5.66 0.01 1.66
CA LEU A 206 5.33 -0.49 2.99
C LEU A 206 4.16 -1.46 2.86
N VAL A 207 4.16 -2.51 3.66
CA VAL A 207 3.04 -3.45 3.76
C VAL A 207 2.36 -3.24 5.11
N ARG A 208 1.10 -2.83 5.10
CA ARG A 208 0.29 -2.60 6.30
C ARG A 208 -0.65 -3.77 6.54
N VAL A 209 -0.82 -4.20 7.79
CA VAL A 209 -1.83 -5.18 8.18
C VAL A 209 -3.20 -4.49 8.25
N ALA A 210 -4.14 -4.91 7.41
CA ALA A 210 -5.48 -4.34 7.30
C ALA A 210 -6.44 -5.08 8.24
N SER A 211 -6.44 -4.71 9.52
CA SER A 211 -7.26 -5.37 10.54
C SER A 211 -7.50 -4.47 11.74
N GLU A 212 -8.77 -4.30 12.12
CA GLU A 212 -9.15 -3.56 13.34
C GLU A 212 -8.61 -4.20 14.63
N ALA A 213 -8.22 -5.49 14.57
CA ALA A 213 -7.60 -6.17 15.70
C ALA A 213 -6.19 -5.63 16.03
N PHE A 214 -5.57 -4.88 15.11
CA PHE A 214 -4.24 -4.31 15.27
C PHE A 214 -4.32 -2.79 15.07
N PRO A 215 -4.54 -2.00 16.13
CA PRO A 215 -4.72 -0.56 16.02
C PRO A 215 -3.42 0.17 15.64
N GLY A 216 -3.57 1.40 15.14
CA GLY A 216 -2.49 2.25 14.64
C GLY A 216 -1.99 1.86 13.25
N LEU A 217 -0.93 2.54 12.79
CA LEU A 217 -0.26 2.22 11.54
C LEU A 217 0.57 0.94 11.71
N CYS A 218 -0.09 -0.20 11.51
CA CYS A 218 0.49 -1.51 11.74
C CYS A 218 1.23 -2.01 10.49
N LEU A 219 2.57 -1.97 10.48
CA LEU A 219 3.40 -2.30 9.31
C LEU A 219 4.18 -3.58 9.52
N LEU A 220 4.41 -4.32 8.42
CA LEU A 220 5.35 -5.43 8.39
C LEU A 220 6.77 -4.91 8.44
N LYS A 221 7.61 -5.61 9.21
CA LYS A 221 9.04 -5.33 9.32
C LYS A 221 9.89 -6.59 9.30
N ALA A 222 11.11 -6.42 8.81
CA ALA A 222 12.19 -7.38 8.97
C ALA A 222 12.88 -7.17 10.32
N GLU A 223 13.18 -8.27 11.01
CA GLU A 223 14.14 -8.28 12.11
C GLU A 223 15.55 -8.59 11.58
N ALA A 224 16.59 -8.18 12.32
CA ALA A 224 17.98 -8.37 11.89
C ALA A 224 18.37 -9.84 11.65
N LYS A 225 17.66 -10.78 12.29
CA LYS A 225 17.86 -12.23 12.11
C LYS A 225 17.07 -12.84 10.95
N GLY A 226 16.26 -12.04 10.24
CA GLY A 226 15.42 -12.48 9.12
C GLY A 226 13.96 -12.69 9.47
N GLU A 227 13.56 -12.71 10.74
CA GLU A 227 12.15 -12.93 11.11
C GLU A 227 11.26 -11.80 10.56
N VAL A 228 10.12 -12.16 9.97
CA VAL A 228 9.13 -11.17 9.51
C VAL A 228 8.08 -10.98 10.60
N LYS A 229 8.01 -9.76 11.12
CA LYS A 229 7.11 -9.34 12.18
C LYS A 229 6.23 -8.21 11.72
N TYR A 230 5.35 -7.77 12.61
CA TYR A 230 4.62 -6.53 12.47
C TYR A 230 4.50 -5.83 13.82
N ASP A 231 4.38 -4.51 13.80
CA ASP A 231 4.09 -3.69 14.98
C ASP A 231 3.43 -2.37 14.58
N SER A 232 2.93 -1.65 15.59
CA SER A 232 2.39 -0.31 15.40
C SER A 232 3.55 0.68 15.37
N VAL A 233 3.62 1.47 14.31
CA VAL A 233 4.80 2.25 13.98
C VAL A 233 4.64 3.71 14.41
N GLY A 234 5.60 4.20 15.19
CA GLY A 234 5.77 5.64 15.44
C GLY A 234 6.73 6.32 14.45
N GLU A 235 7.73 5.58 13.94
CA GLU A 235 8.72 6.06 12.99
C GLU A 235 9.13 4.95 12.00
N ILE A 236 9.23 5.31 10.72
CA ILE A 236 9.50 4.35 9.63
C ILE A 236 11.00 4.32 9.33
N PHE A 237 11.63 3.16 9.58
CA PHE A 237 13.02 2.87 9.23
C PHE A 237 13.12 1.88 8.06
N ALA A 238 14.36 1.62 7.62
CA ALA A 238 14.65 0.73 6.49
C ALA A 238 14.09 -0.70 6.64
N ASN A 239 13.89 -1.17 7.88
CA ASN A 239 13.35 -2.49 8.16
C ASN A 239 11.85 -2.66 7.84
N TYR A 240 11.11 -1.57 7.62
CA TYR A 240 9.71 -1.61 7.17
C TYR A 240 9.56 -1.54 5.64
N ILE A 241 10.65 -1.29 4.93
CA ILE A 241 10.64 -1.03 3.49
C ILE A 241 10.95 -2.32 2.74
N TRP A 242 10.09 -2.63 1.77
CA TRP A 242 10.20 -3.80 0.91
C TRP A 242 10.30 -3.38 -0.55
N GLU A 243 11.14 -4.04 -1.33
CA GLU A 243 11.23 -3.87 -2.80
C GLU A 243 10.41 -4.98 -3.50
N ILE A 244 9.68 -4.60 -4.57
CA ILE A 244 8.77 -5.46 -5.37
C ILE A 244 8.92 -5.29 -6.89
#